data_AF-A0A0X3PP38-F1
#
_entry.id   AF-A0A0X3PP38-F1
#
_cell.length_a   1.000
_cell.length_b   1.000
_cell.length_c   1.000
_cell.angle_alpha   90.00
_cell.angle_beta   90.00
_cell.angle_gamma   90.00
#
_symmetry.space_group_name_H-M   'P 1'
#
loop_
_entity.id
_entity.type
_entity.pdbx_description
1 polymer ?
#
loop_
_entity_poly.entity_id
_entity_poly.type
_entity_poly.pdbx_seq_one_letter_code
_entity_poly.pdbx_strand_id
1 'polypeptide(L)'
;MRKEEVVACSFDSWYNSFKDYTTESLIFDLPKEVLDFLKNAPLILPKNLIYMRKDNTEFSESDEDNWTDEDADDNKRPNFPDFEKVINKGIESLGGYAFAKLNWSAPKDATWVSFGNSLKCYSAADILLLLKASDFVSYDILAP
;
A
#
# COMPACT_ATOMS: atom_id res chain seq x y z
N MET A 1 -21.97 -6.86 -17.27
CA MET A 1 -21.62 -5.43 -17.20
C MET A 1 -20.95 -5.05 -18.51
N ARG A 2 -21.26 -3.90 -19.10
CA ARG A 2 -20.59 -3.44 -20.32
C ARG A 2 -19.23 -2.84 -19.95
N LYS A 3 -18.22 -3.03 -20.80
CA LYS A 3 -16.86 -2.49 -20.55
C LYS A 3 -16.87 -0.97 -20.33
N GLU A 4 -17.73 -0.28 -21.06
CA GLU A 4 -17.92 1.17 -20.94
C GLU A 4 -18.41 1.60 -19.56
N GLU A 5 -19.25 0.79 -18.91
CA GLU A 5 -19.77 1.08 -17.57
C GLU A 5 -18.68 0.91 -16.51
N VAL A 6 -17.79 -0.09 -16.67
CA VAL A 6 -16.65 -0.31 -15.79
C VAL A 6 -15.68 0.86 -15.88
N VAL A 7 -15.35 1.31 -17.09
CA VAL A 7 -14.46 2.46 -17.31
C VAL A 7 -15.09 3.74 -16.78
N ALA A 8 -16.39 3.97 -16.97
CA ALA A 8 -17.06 5.13 -16.39
C ALA A 8 -17.00 5.17 -14.85
N CYS A 9 -16.89 4.02 -14.20
CA CYS A 9 -16.76 3.91 -12.74
C CYS A 9 -15.30 4.01 -12.23
N SER A 10 -14.30 4.16 -13.12
CA SER A 10 -12.91 4.32 -12.69
C SER A 10 -12.68 5.69 -12.04
N PHE A 11 -11.83 5.71 -11.02
CA PHE A 11 -11.55 6.93 -10.24
C PHE A 11 -11.09 8.11 -11.11
N ASP A 12 -10.24 7.86 -12.10
CA ASP A 12 -9.77 8.89 -13.04
C ASP A 12 -10.87 9.49 -13.90
N SER A 13 -11.89 8.69 -14.27
CA SER A 13 -13.01 9.14 -15.10
C SER A 13 -13.92 10.11 -14.34
N TRP A 14 -14.26 9.82 -13.08
CA TRP A 14 -15.26 10.61 -12.34
C TRP A 14 -14.65 11.66 -11.40
N TYR A 15 -13.43 11.49 -10.90
CA TYR A 15 -12.86 12.36 -9.86
C TYR A 15 -12.83 13.84 -10.25
N ASN A 16 -12.39 14.15 -11.47
CA ASN A 16 -12.34 15.54 -11.95
C ASN A 16 -13.73 16.19 -12.05
N SER A 17 -14.77 15.41 -12.32
CA SER A 17 -16.15 15.90 -12.44
C SER A 17 -16.80 16.16 -11.09
N PHE A 18 -16.40 15.40 -10.06
CA PHE A 18 -16.99 15.46 -8.71
C PHE A 18 -16.00 15.93 -7.65
N LYS A 19 -14.93 16.63 -8.05
CA LYS A 19 -13.85 17.09 -7.15
C LYS A 19 -14.38 17.86 -5.93
N ASP A 20 -15.41 18.68 -6.14
CA ASP A 20 -16.02 19.50 -5.08
C ASP A 20 -16.89 18.71 -4.10
N TYR A 21 -17.25 17.45 -4.43
CA TYR A 21 -18.15 16.59 -3.67
C TYR A 21 -17.46 15.35 -3.09
N THR A 22 -16.15 15.21 -3.30
CA THR A 22 -15.36 14.05 -2.87
C THR A 22 -14.17 14.49 -2.03
N THR A 23 -13.57 13.55 -1.31
CA THR A 23 -12.34 13.78 -0.57
C THR A 23 -11.19 14.14 -1.52
N GLU A 24 -10.42 15.16 -1.14
CA GLU A 24 -9.20 15.53 -1.86
C GLU A 24 -8.27 14.32 -2.01
N SER A 25 -7.88 14.05 -3.25
CA SER A 25 -7.13 12.87 -3.65
C SER A 25 -6.12 13.20 -4.74
N LEU A 26 -5.07 12.40 -4.83
CA LEU A 26 -4.06 12.46 -5.88
C LEU A 26 -4.09 11.18 -6.70
N ILE A 27 -3.88 11.32 -8.01
CA ILE A 27 -3.85 10.20 -8.95
C ILE A 27 -2.43 10.05 -9.44
N PHE A 28 -1.89 8.84 -9.33
CA PHE A 28 -0.55 8.49 -9.77
C PHE A 28 -0.62 7.32 -10.75
N ASP A 29 0.12 7.40 -11.85
CA ASP A 29 0.30 6.25 -12.73
C ASP A 29 1.12 5.18 -12.02
N LEU A 30 0.66 3.94 -12.11
CA LEU A 30 1.32 2.81 -11.48
C LEU A 30 2.51 2.34 -12.34
N PRO A 31 3.76 2.43 -11.86
CA PRO A 31 4.91 1.94 -12.62
C PRO A 31 4.80 0.43 -12.86
N LYS A 32 5.35 -0.03 -13.99
CA LYS A 32 5.31 -1.45 -14.36
C LYS A 32 5.98 -2.34 -13.31
N GLU A 33 7.07 -1.88 -12.70
CA GLU A 33 7.76 -2.67 -11.67
C GLU A 33 6.87 -2.86 -10.41
N VAL A 34 6.11 -1.83 -10.03
CA VAL A 34 5.17 -1.91 -8.90
C VAL A 34 3.98 -2.80 -9.25
N LEU A 35 3.47 -2.69 -10.47
CA LEU A 35 2.38 -3.55 -10.95
C LEU A 35 2.78 -5.04 -10.94
N ASP A 36 3.99 -5.36 -11.39
CA ASP A 36 4.49 -6.74 -11.36
C ASP A 36 4.74 -7.23 -9.93
N PHE A 37 5.21 -6.35 -9.04
CA PHE A 37 5.28 -6.65 -7.61
C PHE A 37 3.90 -6.96 -7.01
N LEU A 38 2.87 -6.17 -7.32
CA LEU A 38 1.51 -6.42 -6.83
C LEU A 38 0.92 -7.73 -7.35
N LYS A 39 1.29 -8.18 -8.57
CA LYS A 39 0.87 -9.49 -9.12
C LYS A 39 1.54 -10.71 -8.47
N ASN A 40 2.79 -10.60 -8.03
CA ASN A 40 3.57 -11.76 -7.59
C ASN A 40 3.24 -12.23 -6.17
N ALA A 41 2.83 -13.49 -5.97
CA ALA A 41 2.18 -13.97 -4.73
C ALA A 41 2.91 -13.83 -3.36
N PRO A 42 4.25 -13.86 -3.22
CA PRO A 42 4.83 -13.79 -1.87
C PRO A 42 4.78 -12.36 -1.32
N LEU A 43 4.17 -12.20 -0.14
CA LEU A 43 4.20 -10.96 0.65
C LEU A 43 5.59 -10.80 1.28
N ILE A 44 6.55 -10.35 0.46
CA ILE A 44 7.86 -9.94 0.95
C ILE A 44 7.75 -8.48 1.38
N LEU A 45 7.95 -8.23 2.67
CA LEU A 45 7.89 -6.89 3.25
C LEU A 45 8.99 -5.99 2.63
N PRO A 46 8.65 -4.78 2.16
CA PRO A 46 9.64 -3.77 1.76
C PRO A 46 10.65 -3.49 2.88
N LYS A 47 11.92 -3.21 2.51
CA LYS A 47 13.01 -2.94 3.47
C LYS A 47 12.71 -1.83 4.48
N ASN A 48 11.87 -0.88 4.10
CA ASN A 48 11.57 0.32 4.88
C ASN A 48 10.53 0.08 6.00
N LEU A 49 9.93 -1.12 6.10
CA LEU A 49 9.07 -1.52 7.23
C LEU A 49 9.91 -1.99 8.41
N ILE A 50 10.70 -1.08 8.99
CA ILE A 50 11.22 -1.26 10.34
C ILE A 50 10.24 -0.56 11.27
N TYR A 51 9.38 -1.33 11.95
CA TYR A 51 8.55 -0.84 13.05
C TYR A 51 9.46 -0.43 14.23
N MET A 52 10.12 0.72 14.15
CA MET A 52 10.77 1.34 15.30
C MET A 52 9.72 2.05 16.15
N ARG A 53 9.06 1.29 17.04
CA ARG A 53 8.42 1.88 18.23
C ARG A 53 8.30 0.88 19.39
N LYS A 54 9.29 0.93 20.27
CA LYS A 54 9.19 0.72 21.73
C LYS A 54 10.43 1.40 22.32
N ASP A 55 10.35 2.65 22.78
CA ASP A 55 9.76 3.07 24.06
C ASP A 55 10.05 2.10 25.21
N ASN A 56 10.98 2.54 26.06
CA ASN A 56 11.46 1.94 27.30
C ASN A 56 10.31 1.37 28.14
N THR A 57 10.17 0.05 28.14
CA THR A 57 9.49 -0.68 29.21
C THR A 57 10.32 -1.92 29.51
N GLU A 58 11.00 -1.88 30.66
CA GLU A 58 11.72 -3.01 31.24
C GLU A 58 10.72 -4.16 31.47
N PHE A 59 10.78 -5.17 30.62
CA PHE A 59 10.30 -6.50 30.93
C PHE A 59 11.32 -7.49 30.36
N SER A 60 12.27 -7.86 31.22
CA SER A 60 13.20 -8.95 30.98
C SER A 60 12.52 -10.23 31.40
N GLU A 61 12.31 -11.15 30.44
CA GLU A 61 12.50 -12.59 30.61
C GLU A 61 12.39 -13.26 29.23
N SER A 62 13.56 -13.42 28.62
CA SER A 62 14.02 -14.60 27.87
C SER A 62 13.00 -15.37 27.02
N ASP A 63 12.83 -14.92 25.78
CA ASP A 63 12.82 -15.81 24.60
C ASP A 63 13.62 -15.07 23.52
N GLU A 64 14.93 -15.33 23.47
CA GLU A 64 15.76 -15.01 22.31
C GLU A 64 15.37 -15.94 21.15
N ASP A 65 14.15 -15.77 20.62
CA ASP A 65 13.86 -16.12 19.24
C ASP A 65 14.57 -15.09 18.37
N ASN A 66 15.88 -15.30 18.25
CA ASN A 66 16.71 -14.73 17.23
C ASN A 66 16.18 -15.24 15.88
N TRP A 67 15.12 -14.62 15.37
CA TRP A 67 14.78 -14.63 13.95
C TRP A 67 15.86 -13.84 13.21
N THR A 68 17.10 -14.31 13.28
CA THR A 68 18.08 -14.02 12.25
C THR A 68 17.51 -14.58 10.97
N ASP A 69 16.90 -13.69 10.20
CA ASP A 69 16.56 -13.83 8.79
C ASP A 69 17.89 -13.99 8.01
N GLU A 70 18.65 -15.06 8.31
CA GLU A 70 19.95 -15.39 7.73
C GLU A 70 19.83 -15.91 6.29
N ASP A 71 18.60 -16.01 5.76
CA ASP A 71 18.29 -16.46 4.40
C ASP A 71 17.49 -15.45 3.55
N ALA A 72 17.10 -14.29 4.09
CA ALA A 72 16.62 -13.20 3.25
C ALA A 72 17.84 -12.49 2.65
N ASP A 73 18.33 -13.02 1.53
CA ASP A 73 19.18 -12.27 0.61
C ASP A 73 18.58 -10.86 0.47
N ASP A 74 19.27 -9.87 1.03
CA ASP A 74 18.79 -8.51 1.15
C ASP A 74 18.56 -7.91 -0.27
N ASN A 75 19.03 -8.57 -1.33
CA ASN A 75 18.73 -8.25 -2.72
C ASN A 75 17.33 -8.68 -3.21
N LYS A 76 16.58 -9.50 -2.47
CA LYS A 76 15.22 -9.96 -2.85
C LYS A 76 14.10 -9.03 -2.40
N ARG A 77 14.36 -8.10 -1.47
CA ARG A 77 13.32 -7.18 -1.00
C ARG A 77 13.06 -6.12 -2.08
N PRO A 78 11.84 -6.06 -2.65
CA PRO A 78 11.52 -5.11 -3.69
C PRO A 78 11.62 -3.70 -3.13
N ASN A 79 12.23 -2.80 -3.91
CA ASN A 79 12.45 -1.41 -3.54
C ASN A 79 12.08 -0.53 -4.74
N PHE A 80 11.24 0.47 -4.51
CA PHE A 80 10.77 1.40 -5.53
C PHE A 80 11.07 2.84 -5.13
N PRO A 81 12.36 3.25 -5.05
CA PRO A 81 12.74 4.48 -4.37
C PRO A 81 12.12 5.73 -4.99
N ASP A 82 11.93 5.76 -6.31
CA ASP A 82 11.34 6.93 -6.97
C ASP A 82 9.82 6.96 -6.83
N PHE A 83 9.15 5.81 -6.89
CA PHE A 83 7.72 5.70 -6.60
C PHE A 83 7.43 6.05 -5.14
N GLU A 84 8.18 5.49 -4.19
CA GLU A 84 8.03 5.77 -2.76
C GLU A 84 8.21 7.26 -2.43
N LYS A 85 9.20 7.93 -3.04
CA LYS A 85 9.37 9.39 -2.89
C LYS A 85 8.16 10.18 -3.38
N VAL A 86 7.60 9.82 -4.54
CA VAL A 86 6.44 10.51 -5.11
C VAL A 86 5.21 10.32 -4.22
N ILE A 87 4.99 9.09 -3.76
CA ILE A 87 3.87 8.76 -2.86
C ILE A 87 4.02 9.45 -1.50
N ASN A 88 5.20 9.41 -0.89
CA ASN A 88 5.44 10.09 0.40
C ASN A 88 5.20 11.60 0.30
N LYS A 89 5.65 12.25 -0.78
CA LYS A 89 5.33 13.68 -1.03
C LYS A 89 3.83 13.91 -1.19
N GLY A 90 3.12 12.99 -1.85
CA GLY A 90 1.67 13.05 -1.97
C GLY A 90 0.97 12.94 -0.61
N ILE A 91 1.41 12.03 0.26
CA ILE A 91 0.90 11.87 1.63
C ILE A 91 1.13 13.16 2.43
N GLU A 92 2.32 13.75 2.35
CA GLU A 92 2.62 15.04 2.99
C GLU A 92 1.69 16.14 2.50
N SER A 93 1.45 16.25 1.19
CA SER A 93 0.53 17.26 0.65
C SER A 93 -0.93 17.07 1.07
N LEU A 94 -1.34 15.84 1.38
CA LEU A 94 -2.69 15.50 1.86
C LEU A 94 -2.86 15.65 3.38
N GLY A 95 -1.85 16.18 4.10
CA GLY A 95 -1.92 16.41 5.54
C GLY A 95 -1.24 15.34 6.39
N GLY A 96 -0.33 14.56 5.80
CA GLY A 96 0.55 13.62 6.52
C GLY A 96 -0.02 12.22 6.74
N TYR A 97 -1.21 11.93 6.22
CA TYR A 97 -1.75 10.58 6.13
C TYR A 97 -2.72 10.47 4.95
N ALA A 98 -2.86 9.27 4.39
CA ALA A 98 -3.79 8.99 3.32
C ALA A 98 -4.27 7.53 3.40
N PHE A 99 -5.23 7.15 2.55
CA PHE A 99 -5.45 5.75 2.20
C PHE A 99 -5.26 5.61 0.70
N ALA A 100 -4.88 4.41 0.24
CA ALA A 100 -4.71 4.14 -1.18
C ALA A 100 -5.83 3.27 -1.73
N LYS A 101 -6.11 3.45 -3.02
CA LYS A 101 -6.98 2.56 -3.81
C LYS A 101 -6.46 2.51 -5.25
N LEU A 102 -6.84 1.46 -5.98
CA LEU A 102 -6.68 1.44 -7.45
C LEU A 102 -7.90 2.09 -8.10
N ASN A 103 -8.04 1.93 -9.41
CA ASN A 103 -9.07 2.55 -10.23
C ASN A 103 -10.48 2.30 -9.68
N TRP A 104 -10.77 1.10 -9.18
CA TRP A 104 -12.11 0.72 -8.73
C TRP A 104 -12.17 0.48 -7.22
N SER A 105 -11.26 -0.33 -6.69
CA SER A 105 -11.36 -0.89 -5.35
C SER A 105 -10.29 -0.38 -4.37
N ALA A 106 -10.70 -0.25 -3.10
CA ALA A 106 -9.81 0.03 -1.97
C ALA A 106 -9.51 -1.27 -1.19
N PRO A 107 -8.33 -1.40 -0.55
CA PRO A 107 -7.87 -2.62 0.12
C PRO A 107 -8.52 -2.85 1.50
N LYS A 108 -9.85 -2.72 1.58
CA LYS A 108 -10.62 -2.80 2.84
C LYS A 108 -10.60 -4.19 3.49
N ASP A 109 -10.38 -5.22 2.70
CA ASP A 109 -10.16 -6.61 3.09
C ASP A 109 -8.77 -6.86 3.70
N ALA A 110 -7.80 -5.99 3.44
CA ALA A 110 -6.42 -6.12 3.91
C ALA A 110 -6.11 -5.36 5.20
N THR A 111 -7.10 -4.79 5.88
CA THR A 111 -6.87 -3.99 7.11
C THR A 111 -6.12 -4.76 8.20
N TRP A 112 -6.21 -6.09 8.21
CA TRP A 112 -5.51 -6.99 9.14
C TRP A 112 -3.98 -6.89 9.06
N VAL A 113 -3.41 -6.42 7.94
CA VAL A 113 -1.95 -6.25 7.78
C VAL A 113 -1.45 -4.93 8.37
N SER A 114 -2.36 -3.97 8.58
CA SER A 114 -2.04 -2.62 9.01
C SER A 114 -2.18 -2.47 10.52
N PHE A 115 -1.30 -1.67 11.12
CA PHE A 115 -1.35 -1.40 12.55
C PHE A 115 -2.68 -0.73 12.94
N GLY A 116 -3.40 -1.34 13.89
CA GLY A 116 -4.69 -0.83 14.36
C GLY A 116 -5.87 -1.12 13.43
N ASN A 117 -5.78 -2.11 12.53
CA ASN A 117 -6.86 -2.52 11.63
C ASN A 117 -7.45 -1.36 10.82
N SER A 118 -6.57 -0.48 10.32
CA SER A 118 -6.96 0.76 9.66
C SER A 118 -6.42 0.85 8.23
N LEU A 119 -7.14 1.56 7.37
CA LEU A 119 -6.66 1.95 6.03
C LEU A 119 -5.75 3.18 6.04
N LYS A 120 -5.44 3.73 7.22
CA LYS A 120 -4.61 4.91 7.36
C LYS A 120 -3.14 4.55 7.14
N CYS A 121 -2.57 5.09 6.08
CA CYS A 121 -1.17 4.98 5.70
C CYS A 121 -0.44 6.29 6.02
N TYR A 122 0.79 6.18 6.53
CA TYR A 122 1.69 7.31 6.78
C TYR A 122 2.89 7.31 5.84
N SER A 123 3.16 6.17 5.20
CA SER A 123 4.26 6.00 4.26
C SER A 123 3.82 5.25 3.01
N ALA A 124 4.62 5.36 1.95
CA ALA A 124 4.50 4.56 0.75
C ALA A 124 4.62 3.05 1.04
N ALA A 125 5.41 2.67 2.05
CA ALA A 125 5.55 1.28 2.46
C ALA A 125 4.23 0.72 3.03
N ASP A 126 3.50 1.51 3.84
CA ASP A 126 2.18 1.12 4.36
C ASP A 126 1.17 0.93 3.21
N ILE A 127 1.21 1.83 2.22
CA ILE A 127 0.36 1.74 1.02
C ILE A 127 0.68 0.47 0.23
N LEU A 128 1.96 0.22 -0.07
CA LEU A 128 2.38 -0.97 -0.81
C LEU A 128 2.01 -2.25 -0.07
N LEU A 129 2.16 -2.28 1.25
CA LEU A 129 1.77 -3.41 2.09
C LEU A 129 0.27 -3.70 2.00
N LEU A 130 -0.57 -2.68 2.17
CA LEU A 130 -2.03 -2.83 2.11
C LEU A 130 -2.52 -3.24 0.72
N LEU A 131 -1.99 -2.62 -0.34
CA LEU A 131 -2.31 -3.00 -1.71
C LEU A 131 -1.88 -4.43 -2.02
N LYS A 132 -0.72 -4.84 -1.50
CA LYS A 132 -0.16 -6.17 -1.71
C LYS A 132 -0.98 -7.28 -1.02
N ALA A 133 -1.56 -6.98 0.14
CA ALA A 133 -2.32 -7.92 0.95
C ALA A 133 -3.81 -8.02 0.58
N SER A 134 -4.29 -7.27 -0.41
CA SER A 134 -5.72 -7.18 -0.77
C SER A 134 -6.09 -8.04 -1.97
N ASP A 135 -7.14 -8.85 -1.81
CA ASP A 135 -7.78 -9.62 -2.87
C ASP A 135 -8.57 -8.68 -3.80
N PHE A 136 -9.18 -7.62 -3.27
CA PHE A 136 -9.89 -6.63 -4.11
C PHE A 136 -8.94 -5.91 -5.07
N VAL A 137 -7.75 -5.55 -4.60
CA VAL A 137 -6.70 -4.94 -5.45
C VAL A 137 -6.20 -5.95 -6.48
N SER A 138 -6.03 -7.21 -6.09
CA SER A 138 -5.65 -8.29 -7.01
C SER A 138 -6.70 -8.50 -8.11
N TYR A 139 -7.99 -8.43 -7.76
CA TYR A 139 -9.09 -8.50 -8.70
C TYR A 139 -9.08 -7.32 -9.69
N ASP A 140 -8.90 -6.09 -9.20
CA ASP A 140 -8.76 -4.88 -10.04
C ASP A 140 -7.64 -5.01 -11.09
N ILE A 141 -6.55 -5.73 -10.78
CA ILE A 141 -5.41 -5.93 -11.68
C ILE A 141 -5.63 -7.08 -12.68
N LEU A 142 -6.18 -8.20 -12.22
CA LEU A 142 -6.25 -9.45 -13.00
C LEU A 142 -7.57 -9.62 -13.75
N ALA A 143 -8.66 -9.05 -13.25
CA ALA A 143 -10.01 -9.21 -13.77
C ALA A 143 -10.88 -7.93 -13.63
N PRO A 144 -10.44 -6.79 -14.19
CA PRO A 144 -11.19 -5.53 -14.16
C PRO A 144 -12.53 -5.58 -14.93
#